data_AF-A0A970PXZ7-F1
#
_entry.id   AF-A0A970PXZ7-F1
#
_cell.length_a   1.000
_cell.length_b   1.000
_cell.length_c   1.000
_cell.angle_alpha   90.00
_cell.angle_beta   90.00
_cell.angle_gamma   90.00
#
_symmetry.space_group_name_H-M   'P 1'
#
loop_
_entity.id
_entity.type
_entity.pdbx_description
1 polymer ?
#
loop_
_entity_poly.entity_id
_entity_poly.type
_entity_poly.pdbx_seq_one_letter_code
_entity_poly.pdbx_strand_id
1 'polypeptide(L)'
;METLLNFAKGPLFRFSFAIMTLGLVRLFVLTILSGLEAKSKAKDKAIPKNYMWKLTLGFLLPIRAFRIKTIYDTLSMVFLFGLRLTPILLIDHNLLFENSIGFSLLSISISKGVADFLTITTLAAAFLLLLLR
;
A
#
# COMPACT_ATOMS: atom_id res chain seq x y z
N MET A 1 -31.37 8.05 1.92
CA MET A 1 -30.03 7.77 1.35
C MET A 1 -28.94 8.61 2.02
N GLU A 2 -29.18 9.91 2.26
CA GLU A 2 -28.19 10.81 2.88
C GLU A 2 -27.72 10.37 4.28
N THR A 3 -28.61 9.82 5.11
CA THR A 3 -28.26 9.31 6.45
C THR A 3 -27.22 8.18 6.39
N LEU A 4 -27.39 7.24 5.45
CA LEU A 4 -26.44 6.14 5.23
C LEU A 4 -25.11 6.66 4.69
N LEU A 5 -25.17 7.66 3.80
CA LEU A 5 -24.00 8.27 3.19
C LEU A 5 -23.15 9.04 4.23
N ASN A 6 -23.82 9.77 5.12
CA ASN A 6 -23.17 10.48 6.23
C ASN A 6 -22.60 9.51 7.28
N PHE A 7 -23.31 8.41 7.57
CA PHE A 7 -22.80 7.35 8.44
C PHE A 7 -21.54 6.67 7.85
N ALA A 8 -21.56 6.35 6.55
CA ALA A 8 -20.44 5.72 5.86
C ALA A 8 -19.21 6.63 5.79
N LYS A 9 -19.41 7.91 5.43
CA LYS A 9 -18.32 8.89 5.30
C LYS A 9 -17.70 9.33 6.63
N GLY A 10 -18.45 9.30 7.73
CA GLY A 10 -17.97 9.80 9.02
C GLY A 10 -17.67 8.69 10.03
N PRO A 11 -18.65 8.26 10.84
CA PRO A 11 -18.44 7.29 11.93
C PRO A 11 -17.80 5.97 11.49
N LEU A 12 -18.31 5.37 10.40
CA LEU A 12 -17.83 4.06 9.94
C LEU A 12 -16.39 4.14 9.44
N PHE A 13 -16.05 5.19 8.70
CA PHE A 13 -14.69 5.40 8.21
C PHE A 13 -13.69 5.60 9.35
N ARG A 14 -14.01 6.45 10.34
CA ARG A 14 -13.16 6.67 11.52
C ARG A 14 -12.92 5.38 12.30
N PHE A 15 -13.98 4.59 12.51
CA PHE A 15 -13.89 3.29 13.19
C PHE A 15 -13.00 2.31 12.42
N SER A 16 -13.21 2.19 11.11
CA SER A 16 -12.42 1.30 10.24
C SER A 16 -10.95 1.73 10.20
N PHE A 17 -10.70 3.04 10.12
CA PHE A 17 -9.36 3.61 10.15
C PHE A 17 -8.66 3.38 11.51
N ALA A 18 -9.38 3.51 12.62
CA ALA A 18 -8.85 3.24 13.95
C ALA A 18 -8.44 1.76 14.11
N ILE A 19 -9.30 0.83 13.67
CA ILE A 19 -8.97 -0.61 13.69
C ILE A 19 -7.77 -0.90 12.79
N MET A 20 -7.74 -0.37 11.57
CA MET A 20 -6.60 -0.53 10.66
C MET A 20 -5.31 -0.02 11.30
N THR A 21 -5.33 1.17 11.90
CA THR A 21 -4.16 1.79 12.53
C THR A 21 -3.69 0.97 13.74
N LEU A 22 -4.59 0.56 14.62
CA LEU A 22 -4.26 -0.29 15.77
C LEU A 22 -3.70 -1.66 15.33
N GLY A 23 -4.30 -2.27 14.31
CA GLY A 23 -3.81 -3.51 13.72
C GLY A 23 -2.39 -3.36 13.16
N LEU A 24 -2.12 -2.25 12.47
CA LEU A 24 -0.81 -1.95 11.90
C LEU A 24 0.24 -1.69 12.99
N VAL A 25 -0.10 -0.90 14.03
CA VAL A 25 0.78 -0.68 15.19
C VAL A 25 1.09 -2.01 15.90
N ARG A 26 0.08 -2.84 16.15
CA ARG A 26 0.27 -4.17 16.75
C ARG A 26 1.22 -5.03 15.92
N LEU A 27 0.98 -5.12 14.61
CA LEU A 27 1.82 -5.90 13.71
C LEU A 27 3.27 -5.38 13.68
N PHE A 28 3.45 -4.07 13.65
CA PHE A 28 4.76 -3.42 13.68
C PHE A 28 5.53 -3.75 14.96
N VAL A 29 4.88 -3.61 16.13
CA VAL A 29 5.48 -3.95 17.43
C VAL A 29 5.87 -5.42 17.49
N LEU A 30 4.96 -6.33 17.11
CA LEU A 30 5.24 -7.77 17.10
C LEU A 30 6.40 -8.13 16.17
N THR A 31 6.48 -7.47 15.01
CA THR A 31 7.58 -7.70 14.04
C THR A 31 8.93 -7.27 14.60
N ILE A 32 8.98 -6.12 15.28
CA ILE A 32 10.21 -5.64 15.94
C ILE A 32 10.61 -6.60 17.06
N LEU A 33 9.69 -6.95 17.97
CA LEU A 33 9.98 -7.85 19.08
C LEU A 33 10.46 -9.21 18.59
N SER A 34 9.78 -9.79 17.60
CA SER A 34 10.17 -11.06 16.98
C SER A 34 11.55 -10.97 16.32
N GLY A 35 11.85 -9.86 15.65
CA GLY A 35 13.16 -9.62 15.05
C GLY A 35 14.29 -9.47 16.09
N LEU A 36 14.03 -8.80 17.21
CA LEU A 36 14.97 -8.66 18.32
C LEU A 36 15.22 -10.01 19.02
N GLU A 37 14.17 -10.79 19.27
CA GLU A 37 14.28 -12.14 19.83
C GLU A 37 15.08 -13.06 18.91
N ALA A 38 14.78 -13.06 17.61
CA ALA A 38 15.49 -13.87 16.63
C ALA A 38 16.99 -13.50 16.60
N LYS A 39 17.31 -12.20 16.67
CA LYS A 39 18.70 -11.72 16.77
C LYS A 39 19.38 -12.16 18.07
N SER A 40 18.66 -12.18 19.20
CA SER A 40 19.22 -12.63 20.49
C SER A 40 19.49 -14.13 20.53
N LYS A 41 18.64 -14.94 19.87
CA LYS A 41 18.74 -16.41 19.83
C LYS A 41 19.69 -16.91 18.73
N ALA A 42 20.10 -16.06 17.79
CA ALA A 42 21.03 -16.43 16.72
C ALA A 42 22.42 -16.76 17.28
N LYS A 43 22.91 -17.98 17.00
CA LYS A 43 24.29 -18.40 17.30
C LYS A 43 25.33 -17.63 16.49
N ASP A 44 24.95 -17.21 15.28
CA ASP A 44 25.77 -16.37 14.41
C ASP A 44 25.21 -14.94 14.37
N LYS A 45 25.93 -14.02 15.02
CA LYS A 45 25.53 -12.61 15.14
C LYS A 45 26.09 -11.74 14.02
N ALA A 46 26.97 -12.29 13.18
CA ALA A 46 27.65 -11.56 12.12
C ALA A 46 26.79 -11.53 10.83
N ILE A 47 25.55 -11.07 10.92
CA ILE A 47 24.74 -10.86 9.72
C ILE A 47 25.18 -9.53 9.07
N PRO A 48 25.73 -9.54 7.84
CA PRO A 48 26.13 -8.31 7.18
C PRO A 48 24.91 -7.42 6.92
N LYS A 49 24.90 -6.23 7.54
CA LYS A 49 23.79 -5.25 7.44
C LYS A 49 23.40 -4.96 5.99
N ASN A 50 24.38 -4.92 5.08
CA ASN A 50 24.17 -4.68 3.65
C ASN A 50 23.33 -5.78 2.98
N TYR A 51 23.52 -7.04 3.40
CA TYR A 51 22.73 -8.16 2.88
C TYR A 51 21.27 -8.04 3.35
N MET A 52 21.08 -7.71 4.62
CA MET A 52 19.75 -7.51 5.20
C MET A 52 18.99 -6.37 4.51
N TRP A 53 19.63 -5.20 4.32
CA TRP A 53 19.03 -4.08 3.60
C TRP A 53 18.64 -4.44 2.15
N LYS A 54 19.50 -5.15 1.42
CA LYS A 54 19.19 -5.62 0.06
C LYS A 54 18.05 -6.63 0.05
N LEU A 55 17.96 -7.48 1.06
CA LEU A 55 16.87 -8.46 1.18
C LEU A 55 15.54 -7.75 1.48
N THR A 56 15.52 -6.82 2.43
CA THR A 56 14.34 -6.03 2.79
C THR A 56 13.86 -5.15 1.62
N LEU A 57 14.76 -4.43 0.95
CA LEU A 57 14.41 -3.64 -0.23
C LEU A 57 13.98 -4.51 -1.42
N GLY A 58 14.57 -5.70 -1.55
CA GLY A 58 14.17 -6.69 -2.56
C GLY A 58 12.79 -7.29 -2.34
N PHE A 59 12.24 -7.22 -1.11
CA PHE A 59 10.84 -7.53 -0.85
C PHE A 59 9.90 -6.37 -1.21
N LEU A 60 10.39 -5.13 -1.09
CA LEU A 60 9.59 -3.94 -1.39
C LEU A 60 9.38 -3.75 -2.90
N LEU A 61 10.38 -4.11 -3.69
CA LEU A 61 10.36 -4.01 -5.15
C LEU A 61 10.54 -5.41 -5.75
N PRO A 62 9.58 -5.95 -6.53
CA PRO A 62 9.68 -7.28 -7.14
C PRO A 62 10.67 -7.32 -8.32
N ILE A 63 11.87 -6.77 -8.16
CA ILE A 63 12.92 -6.65 -9.18
C ILE A 63 13.44 -8.05 -9.58
N ARG A 64 13.38 -9.03 -8.67
CA ARG A 64 13.85 -10.40 -8.93
C ARG A 64 12.87 -11.23 -9.77
N ALA A 65 11.61 -10.81 -9.88
CA ALA A 65 10.59 -11.58 -10.59
C ALA A 65 10.79 -11.53 -12.13
N PHE A 66 11.29 -10.40 -12.64
CA PHE A 66 11.49 -10.10 -14.08
C PHE A 66 12.30 -11.12 -14.89
N ARG A 67 12.94 -12.11 -14.26
CA ARG A 67 13.76 -13.12 -14.96
C ARG A 67 12.95 -14.23 -15.63
N ILE A 68 11.68 -14.44 -15.26
CA ILE A 68 10.92 -15.64 -15.71
C ILE A 68 9.66 -15.27 -16.50
N LYS A 69 8.89 -14.26 -16.06
CA LYS A 69 7.63 -13.87 -16.73
C LYS A 69 7.52 -12.35 -16.87
N THR A 70 8.37 -11.78 -17.72
CA THR A 70 8.51 -10.32 -17.92
C THR A 70 7.17 -9.58 -18.11
N ILE A 71 6.23 -10.15 -18.87
CA ILE A 71 4.91 -9.52 -19.11
C ILE A 71 4.07 -9.49 -17.83
N TYR A 72 4.00 -10.62 -17.12
CA TYR A 72 3.24 -10.74 -15.89
C TYR A 72 3.79 -9.80 -14.80
N ASP A 73 5.11 -9.74 -14.65
CA ASP A 73 5.74 -8.90 -13.64
C ASP A 73 5.59 -7.41 -13.94
N THR A 74 5.68 -7.03 -15.21
CA THR A 74 5.46 -5.63 -15.63
C THR A 74 4.03 -5.21 -15.34
N LEU A 75 3.04 -6.03 -15.71
CA LEU A 75 1.63 -5.76 -15.41
C LEU A 75 1.36 -5.72 -13.90
N SER A 76 1.99 -6.62 -13.14
CA SER A 76 1.90 -6.65 -11.67
C SER A 76 2.47 -5.39 -11.03
N MET A 77 3.61 -4.90 -11.51
CA MET A 77 4.16 -3.62 -11.06
C MET A 77 3.22 -2.46 -11.38
N VAL A 78 2.75 -2.35 -12.63
CA VAL A 78 1.82 -1.28 -13.04
C VAL A 78 0.56 -1.30 -12.16
N PHE A 79 0.00 -2.49 -11.92
CA PHE A 79 -1.13 -2.66 -11.02
C PHE A 79 -0.83 -2.23 -9.58
N LEU A 80 0.30 -2.67 -9.00
CA LEU A 80 0.67 -2.33 -7.62
C LEU A 80 0.94 -0.84 -7.42
N PHE A 81 1.63 -0.20 -8.37
CA PHE A 81 1.88 1.24 -8.33
C PHE A 81 0.59 2.01 -8.53
N GLY A 82 -0.22 1.63 -9.52
CA GLY A 82 -1.51 2.24 -9.79
C GLY A 82 -2.46 2.14 -8.58
N LEU A 83 -2.63 0.95 -8.01
CA LEU A 83 -3.48 0.72 -6.83
C LEU A 83 -3.05 1.56 -5.62
N ARG A 84 -1.74 1.82 -5.45
CA ARG A 84 -1.24 2.63 -4.34
C ARG A 84 -1.36 4.12 -4.60
N LEU A 85 -1.05 4.54 -5.83
CA LEU A 85 -1.02 5.95 -6.21
C LEU A 85 -2.43 6.51 -6.44
N THR A 86 -3.34 5.76 -7.07
CA THR A 86 -4.72 6.21 -7.34
C THR A 86 -5.45 6.75 -6.10
N PRO A 87 -5.56 6.03 -4.97
CA PRO A 87 -6.25 6.56 -3.79
C PRO A 87 -5.53 7.71 -3.10
N ILE A 88 -4.21 7.88 -3.30
CA ILE A 88 -3.44 9.02 -2.78
C ILE A 88 -3.66 10.26 -3.66
N LEU A 89 -3.82 10.08 -4.97
CA LEU A 89 -3.91 11.14 -5.96
C LEU A 89 -5.35 11.63 -6.22
N LEU A 90 -6.36 10.83 -5.87
CA LEU A 90 -7.76 11.21 -6.07
C LEU A 90 -8.21 12.23 -5.00
N ILE A 91 -8.65 13.40 -5.45
CA ILE A 91 -9.09 14.51 -4.58
C ILE A 91 -10.19 14.06 -3.61
N ASP A 92 -11.13 13.22 -4.07
CA ASP A 92 -12.25 12.75 -3.24
C ASP A 92 -11.79 11.92 -2.03
N HIS A 93 -10.68 11.18 -2.16
CA HIS A 93 -10.11 10.44 -1.03
C HIS A 93 -9.47 11.40 -0.03
N ASN A 94 -8.71 12.38 -0.50
CA ASN A 94 -8.11 13.41 0.35
C ASN A 94 -9.18 14.21 1.10
N LEU A 95 -10.28 14.59 0.45
CA LEU A 95 -11.42 15.23 1.09
C LEU A 95 -12.08 14.33 2.14
N LEU A 96 -12.16 13.02 1.89
CA LEU A 96 -12.73 12.08 2.86
C LEU A 96 -11.84 11.93 4.09
N PHE A 97 -10.51 11.91 3.91
CA PHE A 97 -9.54 11.95 5.01
C PHE A 97 -9.59 13.25 5.80
N GLU A 98 -9.71 14.39 5.12
CA GLU A 98 -9.81 15.70 5.75
C GLU A 98 -11.07 15.83 6.59
N ASN A 99 -12.23 15.48 6.03
CA ASN A 99 -13.51 15.53 6.76
C ASN A 99 -13.59 14.54 7.92
N SER A 100 -12.87 13.42 7.83
CA SER A 100 -12.94 12.37 8.85
C SER A 100 -11.90 12.52 9.95
N ILE A 101 -10.66 12.82 9.61
CA ILE A 101 -9.50 12.74 10.50
C ILE A 101 -8.82 14.12 10.64
N GLY A 102 -9.17 15.09 9.80
CA GLY A 102 -8.58 16.44 9.81
C GLY A 102 -7.22 16.52 9.14
N PHE A 103 -6.77 15.47 8.46
CA PHE A 103 -5.50 15.43 7.72
C PHE A 103 -5.76 15.35 6.22
N SER A 104 -5.09 16.23 5.46
CA SER A 104 -5.26 16.33 4.01
C SER A 104 -3.92 16.28 3.30
N LEU A 105 -3.77 15.36 2.35
CA LEU A 105 -2.63 15.29 1.42
C LEU A 105 -2.85 16.17 0.18
N LEU A 106 -3.71 17.20 0.29
CA LEU A 106 -4.12 18.09 -0.82
C LEU A 106 -2.94 18.72 -1.58
N SER A 107 -1.79 18.92 -0.94
CA SER A 107 -0.59 19.46 -1.58
C SER A 107 -0.04 18.58 -2.72
N ILE A 108 -0.40 17.30 -2.78
CA ILE A 108 0.09 16.33 -3.79
C ILE A 108 -1.03 15.96 -4.79
N SER A 109 -2.23 16.54 -4.65
CA SER A 109 -3.36 16.26 -5.55
C SER A 109 -3.02 16.69 -6.98
N ILE A 110 -2.96 15.72 -7.89
CA ILE A 110 -2.71 15.92 -9.32
C ILE A 110 -4.04 16.21 -10.03
N SER A 111 -3.98 16.84 -11.21
CA SER A 111 -5.13 17.03 -12.12
C SER A 111 -5.97 15.74 -12.27
N LYS A 112 -7.29 15.90 -12.22
CA LYS A 112 -8.29 14.83 -12.36
C LYS A 112 -8.02 13.89 -13.54
N GLY A 113 -7.58 14.45 -14.68
CA GLY A 113 -7.28 13.65 -15.87
C GLY A 113 -6.15 12.63 -15.69
N VAL A 114 -5.15 12.92 -14.85
CA VAL A 114 -4.06 11.97 -14.56
C VAL A 114 -4.56 10.87 -13.65
N ALA A 115 -5.40 11.19 -12.66
CA ALA A 115 -5.99 10.21 -11.76
C ALA A 115 -6.93 9.25 -12.52
N ASP A 116 -7.72 9.76 -13.46
CA ASP A 116 -8.58 8.95 -14.32
C ASP A 116 -7.75 8.00 -15.21
N PHE A 117 -6.71 8.52 -15.87
CA PHE A 117 -5.80 7.71 -16.69
C PHE A 117 -5.10 6.60 -15.89
N LEU A 118 -4.63 6.94 -14.67
CA LEU A 118 -3.99 5.98 -13.78
C LEU A 118 -4.98 4.90 -13.32
N THR A 119 -6.22 5.28 -13.03
CA THR A 119 -7.29 4.34 -12.64
C THR A 119 -7.61 3.36 -13.78
N ILE A 120 -7.78 3.87 -15.00
CA ILE A 120 -8.06 3.04 -16.19
C ILE A 120 -6.90 2.07 -16.43
N THR A 121 -5.66 2.55 -16.35
CA THR A 121 -4.47 1.73 -16.57
C THR A 121 -4.34 0.64 -15.49
N THR A 122 -4.67 0.98 -14.24
CA THR A 122 -4.70 0.01 -13.11
C THR A 122 -5.76 -1.07 -13.33
N LEU A 123 -6.96 -0.68 -13.77
CA LEU A 123 -8.05 -1.61 -14.10
C LEU A 123 -7.68 -2.54 -15.25
N ALA A 124 -7.10 -2.01 -16.33
CA ALA A 124 -6.64 -2.80 -17.46
C ALA A 124 -5.55 -3.81 -17.04
N ALA A 125 -4.57 -3.36 -16.23
CA ALA A 125 -3.52 -4.23 -15.70
C ALA A 125 -4.11 -5.34 -14.79
N ALA A 126 -5.08 -5.00 -13.92
CA ALA A 126 -5.77 -5.96 -13.07
C ALA A 126 -6.48 -7.04 -13.89
N PHE A 127 -7.20 -6.64 -14.93
CA PHE A 127 -7.93 -7.56 -15.80
C PHE A 127 -6.99 -8.50 -16.56
N LEU A 128 -5.91 -7.97 -17.13
CA LEU A 128 -4.89 -8.76 -17.81
C LEU A 128 -4.18 -9.74 -16.86
N LEU A 129 -3.87 -9.32 -15.63
CA LEU A 129 -3.29 -10.21 -14.61
C LEU A 129 -4.24 -11.35 -14.23
N LEU A 130 -5.55 -11.09 -14.20
CA LEU A 130 -6.56 -12.09 -13.91
C LEU A 130 -6.65 -13.12 -15.03
N LEU A 131 -6.57 -12.69 -16.30
CA LEU A 131 -6.54 -13.59 -17.46
C LEU A 131 -5.24 -14.39 -17.59
N LEU A 132 -4.11 -13.84 -17.14
CA LEU A 132 -2.79 -14.48 -17.18
C LEU A 132 -2.52 -15.40 -15.97
N ARG A 133 -3.45 -15.46 -15.01
CA ARG A 133 -3.36 -16.28 -13.80
C ARG A 133 -3.77 -17.72 -14.06
#